data_AF-A0A950IFV1-F1
#
_entry.id   AF-A0A950IFV1-F1
#
_cell.length_a   1.000
_cell.length_b   1.000
_cell.length_c   1.000
_cell.angle_alpha   90.00
_cell.angle_beta   90.00
_cell.angle_gamma   90.00
#
_symmetry.space_group_name_H-M   'P 1'
#
loop_
_entity.id
_entity.type
_entity.pdbx_description
1 polymer ?
#
loop_
_entity_poly.entity_id
_entity_poly.type
_entity_poly.pdbx_seq_one_letter_code
_entity_poly.pdbx_strand_id
1 'polypeptide(L)' 'MQQLQALNSSLKESGTFLDVGTGVGWLAIEAAQSWPAWRVVGIDSWKPALELAQQKLSQSSVAARVEFRLQR' A
#
# COMPACT_ATOMS: atom_id res chain seq x y z
N MET A 1 18.63 8.00 18.35
CA MET A 1 17.56 9.02 18.50
C MET A 1 17.36 9.85 17.23
N GLN A 2 18.42 10.41 16.62
CA GLN A 2 18.31 11.31 15.45
C GLN A 2 17.72 10.64 14.18
N GLN A 3 18.09 9.39 13.89
CA GLN A 3 17.55 8.62 12.74
C GLN A 3 16.03 8.40 12.84
N LEU A 4 15.51 8.13 14.05
CA LEU A 4 14.08 7.90 14.28
C LEU A 4 13.26 9.18 14.08
N GLN A 5 13.83 10.34 14.46
CA GLN A 5 13.23 11.64 14.22
C GLN A 5 13.16 11.98 12.72
N ALA A 6 14.24 11.73 11.97
CA ALA A 6 14.25 11.93 10.52
C ALA A 6 13.20 11.07 9.82
N LEU A 7 13.09 9.79 10.20
CA LEU A 7 12.09 8.86 9.67
C LEU A 7 10.65 9.35 9.95
N ASN A 8 10.36 9.76 11.19
CA ASN A 8 9.05 10.30 11.54
C ASN A 8 8.69 11.58 10.77
N SER A 9 9.67 12.44 10.49
CA SER A 9 9.44 13.63 9.67
C SER A 9 9.12 13.26 8.22
N SER A 10 9.89 12.34 7.61
CA SER A 10 9.62 11.86 6.25
C SER A 10 8.27 11.16 6.12
N LEU A 11 7.81 10.45 7.15
CA LEU A 11 6.48 9.81 7.16
C LEU A 11 5.31 10.81 7.18
N LYS A 12 5.54 12.06 7.59
CA LYS A 12 4.53 13.13 7.57
C LYS A 12 4.39 13.80 6.20
N GLU A 13 5.36 13.66 5.33
CA GLU A 13 5.31 14.15 3.96
C GLU A 13 4.56 13.18 3.06
N SER A 14 4.16 13.58 1.85
CA SER A 14 3.56 12.65 0.89
C SER A 14 4.64 11.72 0.34
N GLY A 15 4.28 10.45 0.17
CA GLY A 15 5.23 9.42 -0.24
C GLY A 15 4.56 8.30 -1.02
N THR A 16 5.37 7.32 -1.41
CA THR A 16 4.89 6.06 -2.00
C THR A 16 5.33 4.90 -1.12
N PHE A 17 4.37 4.10 -0.67
CA PHE A 17 4.61 2.86 0.06
C PHE A 17 4.54 1.67 -0.91
N LEU A 18 5.58 0.83 -0.91
CA LEU A 18 5.63 -0.38 -1.72
C LEU A 18 5.45 -1.60 -0.81
N ASP A 19 4.38 -2.35 -1.04
CA ASP A 19 4.09 -3.62 -0.36
C ASP A 19 4.49 -4.80 -1.27
N VAL A 20 5.56 -5.50 -0.93
CA VAL A 20 6.13 -6.61 -1.71
C VAL A 20 5.60 -7.93 -1.20
N GLY A 21 4.96 -8.71 -2.07
CA GLY A 21 4.20 -9.90 -1.65
C GLY A 21 2.88 -9.48 -0.99
N THR A 22 2.20 -8.52 -1.60
CA THR A 22 0.99 -7.88 -1.03
C THR A 22 -0.16 -8.88 -0.81
N GLY A 23 -0.10 -10.07 -1.43
CA GLY A 23 -1.09 -11.11 -1.29
C GLY A 23 -2.48 -10.58 -1.61
N VAL A 24 -3.40 -10.74 -0.66
CA VAL A 24 -4.79 -10.25 -0.77
C VAL A 24 -4.95 -8.77 -0.38
N GLY A 25 -3.87 -8.00 -0.31
CA GLY A 25 -3.89 -6.54 -0.21
C GLY A 25 -4.15 -5.95 1.17
N TRP A 26 -4.10 -6.74 2.26
CA TRP A 26 -4.46 -6.25 3.60
C TRP A 26 -3.52 -5.14 4.06
N LEU A 27 -2.21 -5.37 4.06
CA LEU A 27 -1.23 -4.38 4.50
C LEU A 27 -1.27 -3.11 3.62
N ALA A 28 -1.35 -3.27 2.30
CA ALA A 28 -1.47 -2.14 1.38
C ALA A 28 -2.69 -1.24 1.65
N ILE A 29 -3.85 -1.84 1.93
CA ILE A 29 -5.09 -1.09 2.22
C ILE A 29 -4.97 -0.39 3.58
N GLU A 30 -4.50 -1.09 4.62
CA GLU A 30 -4.31 -0.52 5.96
C GLU A 30 -3.27 0.60 5.96
N ALA A 31 -2.19 0.47 5.19
CA ALA A 31 -1.18 1.51 5.00
C ALA A 31 -1.80 2.77 4.37
N ALA A 32 -2.63 2.61 3.33
CA ALA A 32 -3.29 3.73 2.68
C ALA A 32 -4.30 4.44 3.59
N GLN A 33 -4.96 3.70 4.49
CA GLN A 33 -5.86 4.27 5.51
C GLN A 33 -5.08 5.01 6.60
N SER A 34 -3.96 4.43 7.06
CA SER A 34 -3.11 4.98 8.12
C SER A 34 -2.33 6.22 7.68
N TRP A 35 -1.99 6.31 6.39
CA TRP A 35 -1.22 7.42 5.81
C TRP A 35 -2.00 8.10 4.67
N PRO A 36 -2.92 9.04 4.98
CA PRO A 36 -3.81 9.64 3.98
C PRO A 36 -3.11 10.40 2.84
N ALA A 37 -1.90 10.92 3.10
CA ALA A 37 -1.10 11.66 2.11
C ALA A 37 -0.28 10.75 1.18
N TRP A 38 -0.29 9.43 1.40
CA TRP A 38 0.57 8.49 0.69
C TRP A 38 -0.18 7.77 -0.42
N ARG A 39 0.55 7.45 -1.49
CA ARG A 39 0.12 6.45 -2.49
C ARG A 39 0.68 5.09 -2.10
N VAL A 40 -0.04 4.03 -2.43
CA VAL A 40 0.38 2.66 -2.14
C VAL A 40 0.43 1.84 -3.42
N VAL A 41 1.50 1.08 -3.59
CA VAL A 41 1.64 0.09 -4.66
C VAL A 41 1.85 -1.26 -4.01
N GLY A 42 0.94 -2.19 -4.21
CA GLY A 42 1.09 -3.59 -3.84
C GLY A 42 1.51 -4.42 -5.04
N ILE A 43 2.56 -5.22 -4.87
CA ILE A 43 3.02 -6.16 -5.90
C ILE A 43 2.96 -7.59 -5.41
N ASP A 44 2.57 -8.49 -6.31
CA ASP A 44 2.64 -9.94 -6.06
C ASP A 44 2.92 -10.69 -7.36
N SER A 45 3.48 -11.89 -7.25
CA SER A 45 3.73 -12.79 -8.39
C SER A 45 2.54 -13.69 -8.70
N TRP A 46 1.62 -13.85 -7.74
CA TRP A 46 0.49 -14.76 -7.82
C TRP A 46 -0.81 -14.00 -8.15
N LYS A 47 -1.21 -14.07 -9.42
CA LYS A 47 -2.40 -13.37 -9.94
C LYS A 47 -3.70 -13.60 -9.14
N PRO A 48 -4.04 -14.83 -8.69
CA PRO A 48 -5.26 -15.05 -7.90
C PRO A 48 -5.32 -14.23 -6.60
N ALA A 49 -4.18 -14.02 -5.93
CA ALA A 49 -4.15 -13.15 -4.75
C ALA A 49 -4.45 -11.69 -5.10
N LEU A 50 -3.91 -11.19 -6.22
CA LEU A 50 -4.18 -9.83 -6.69
C LEU A 50 -5.63 -9.62 -7.12
N GLU A 51 -6.29 -10.64 -7.67
CA GLU A 51 -7.73 -10.58 -7.98
C GLU A 51 -8.57 -10.38 -6.72
N LEU A 52 -8.26 -11.12 -5.64
CA LEU A 52 -8.88 -10.92 -4.32
C LEU A 52 -8.53 -9.56 -3.72
N ALA A 53 -7.29 -9.08 -3.91
CA ALA A 53 -6.85 -7.76 -3.45
C ALA A 53 -7.64 -6.64 -4.15
N GLN A 54 -7.83 -6.71 -5.47
CA GLN A 54 -8.61 -5.72 -6.21
C GLN A 54 -10.09 -5.71 -5.81
N GLN A 55 -10.69 -6.89 -5.57
CA GLN A 55 -12.05 -6.97 -5.05
C GLN A 55 -12.19 -6.24 -3.72
N LYS A 56 -11.29 -6.50 -2.76
CA LYS A 56 -11.27 -5.79 -1.47
C LYS A 56 -11.05 -4.29 -1.64
N LEU A 57 -10.16 -3.89 -2.55
CA LEU A 57 -9.86 -2.48 -2.79
C LEU A 57 -11.05 -1.72 -3.36
N SER A 58 -11.81 -2.31 -4.29
CA SER A 58 -12.99 -1.69 -4.88
C SER A 58 -14.08 -1.33 -3.86
N GLN A 59 -14.08 -2.00 -2.70
CA GLN A 59 -15.00 -1.77 -1.60
C GLN A 59 -14.43 -0.80 -0.54
N SER A 60 -13.20 -0.33 -0.72
CA SER A 60 -12.49 0.49 0.25
C SER A 60 -12.50 1.97 -0.11
N SER A 61 -12.50 2.84 0.89
CA SER A 61 -12.44 4.29 0.73
C SER A 61 -11.12 4.81 0.14
N VAL A 62 -10.09 3.96 0.07
CA VAL A 62 -8.75 4.32 -0.41
C VAL A 62 -8.47 3.87 -1.85
N ALA A 63 -9.48 3.37 -2.57
CA ALA A 63 -9.36 2.85 -3.93
C ALA A 63 -8.59 3.78 -4.90
N ALA A 64 -8.77 5.09 -4.77
CA ALA A 64 -8.12 6.08 -5.62
C ALA A 64 -6.59 6.21 -5.43
N ARG A 65 -6.01 5.60 -4.39
CA ARG A 65 -4.60 5.78 -3.99
C ARG A 65 -3.81 4.47 -3.88
N VAL A 66 -4.44 3.32 -4.11
CA VAL A 66 -3.80 2.01 -4.05
C VAL A 66 -3.80 1.40 -5.45
N GLU A 67 -2.66 0.89 -5.87
CA GLU A 67 -2.50 0.14 -7.11
C GLU A 67 -2.04 -1.29 -6.77
N PHE A 68 -2.64 -2.29 -7.42
CA PHE A 68 -2.18 -3.68 -7.35
C PHE A 68 -1.64 -4.13 -8.70
N ARG A 69 -0.39 -4.58 -8.73
CA ARG A 69 0.34 -4.93 -9.96
C ARG A 69 0.97 -6.31 -9.87
N LEU A 70 0.80 -7.10 -10.93
CA LEU A 70 1.51 -8.38 -11.09
C LEU A 70 3.00 -8.10 -11.36
N GLN A 71 3.89 -8.68 -10.56
CA GLN A 71 5.34 -8.57 -10.74
C GLN A 71 6.00 -9.93 -10.52
N ARG A 72 6.84 -10.32 -11.46
CA ARG A 72 7.69 -11.52 -11.43
C ARG A 72 9.15 -11.11 -11.43
#